data_AF-A0A2N3KB24-F1
#
_entry.id   AF-A0A2N3KB24-F1
#
_cell.length_a   1.000
_cell.length_b   1.000
_cell.length_c   1.000
_cell.angle_alpha   90.00
_cell.angle_beta   90.00
_cell.angle_gamma   90.00
#
_symmetry.space_group_name_H-M   'P 1'
#
loop_
_entity.id
_entity.type
_entity.pdbx_description
1 polymer ?
#
loop_
_entity_poly.entity_id
_entity_poly.type
_entity_poly.pdbx_seq_one_letter_code
_entity_poly.pdbx_strand_id
1 'polypeptide(L)' 'MSKRIGIYARVSTRNGQTVENQLRQLNEVADRMGWTIAAVWTDEGISGSKGR' A
#
# COMPACT_ATOMS: atom_id res chain seq x y z
N MET A 1 5.46 22.61 5.90
CA MET A 1 4.26 21.78 5.62
C MET A 1 4.73 20.43 5.12
N SER A 2 4.42 19.33 5.81
CA SER A 2 4.71 17.98 5.32
C SER A 2 3.82 17.64 4.12
N LYS A 3 4.34 16.89 3.15
CA LYS A 3 3.53 16.44 2.02
C LYS A 3 2.51 15.40 2.52
N ARG A 4 1.22 15.63 2.30
CA ARG A 4 0.17 14.62 2.56
C ARG A 4 0.08 13.65 1.38
N ILE A 5 0.07 12.35 1.67
CA ILE A 5 -0.02 11.29 0.67
C ILE A 5 -1.09 10.26 1.03
N GLY A 6 -1.57 9.52 0.03
CA GLY A 6 -2.33 8.29 0.23
C GLY A 6 -1.50 7.07 -0.15
N ILE A 7 -1.71 5.95 0.53
CA ILE A 7 -1.10 4.66 0.18
C ILE A 7 -2.19 3.74 -0.36
N TYR A 8 -1.94 3.10 -1.50
CA TYR A 8 -2.76 2.00 -2.00
C TYR A 8 -1.87 0.77 -2.20
N ALA A 9 -2.27 -0.36 -1.62
CA ALA A 9 -1.56 -1.63 -1.71
C ALA A 9 -2.52 -2.74 -2.15
N ARG A 10 -2.05 -3.66 -2.98
CA ARG A 10 -2.88 -4.77 -3.48
C ARG A 10 -2.01 -6.00 -3.70
N VAL A 11 -2.57 -7.16 -3.37
CA VAL A 11 -1.96 -8.46 -3.70
C VAL A 11 -2.98 -9.29 -4.47
N SER A 12 -2.70 -9.52 -5.75
CA SER A 12 -3.57 -10.30 -6.63
C SER A 12 -3.34 -11.81 -6.51
N THR A 13 -2.10 -12.22 -6.19
CA THR A 13 -1.70 -13.62 -6.04
C THR A 13 -0.77 -13.73 -4.84
N ARG A 14 -1.08 -14.61 -3.88
CA ARG A 14 -0.25 -14.81 -2.68
C ARG A 14 0.95 -15.71 -2.99
N ASN A 15 1.92 -15.19 -3.75
CA ASN A 15 3.22 -15.83 -4.04
C ASN A 15 4.30 -15.33 -3.05
N GLY A 16 4.04 -15.43 -1.75
CA GLY A 16 4.91 -14.84 -0.71
C GLY A 16 4.80 -13.31 -0.58
N GLN A 17 3.94 -12.67 -1.37
CA GLN A 17 3.58 -11.26 -1.20
C GLN A 17 2.37 -11.13 -0.28
N THR A 18 2.40 -10.16 0.64
CA THR A 18 1.28 -9.81 1.50
C THR A 18 1.09 -8.30 1.48
N VAL A 19 -0.11 -7.81 1.80
CA VAL A 19 -0.34 -6.35 1.83
C VAL A 19 0.54 -5.70 2.90
N GLU A 20 0.71 -6.38 4.03
CA GLU A 20 1.52 -5.92 5.16
C GLU A 20 2.98 -5.70 4.77
N ASN A 21 3.56 -6.59 3.95
CA ASN A 21 4.95 -6.44 3.52
C ASN A 21 5.15 -5.25 2.57
N GLN A 22 4.16 -4.92 1.74
CA GLN A 22 4.15 -3.72 0.90
C GLN A 22 3.97 -2.47 1.75
N LEU A 23 2.99 -2.47 2.66
CA LEU A 23 2.71 -1.34 3.54
C LEU A 23 3.93 -1.00 4.40
N ARG A 24 4.65 -1.99 4.93
CA ARG A 24 5.87 -1.74 5.72
C ARG A 24 6.89 -0.90 4.95
N GLN A 25 7.21 -1.28 3.72
CA GLN A 25 8.18 -0.56 2.90
C GLN A 25 7.68 0.85 2.54
N LEU A 26 6.39 1.01 2.25
CA LEU A 26 5.81 2.32 1.92
C LEU A 26 5.79 3.27 3.12
N ASN A 27 5.54 2.74 4.33
CA ASN A 27 5.67 3.52 5.57
C ASN A 27 7.13 3.95 5.81
N GLU A 28 8.11 3.08 5.61
CA GLU A 28 9.54 3.43 5.75
C GLU A 28 9.97 4.52 4.74
N VAL A 29 9.36 4.58 3.55
CA VAL A 29 9.59 5.68 2.60
C VAL A 29 8.93 6.96 3.07
N ALA A 30 7.67 6.90 3.51
CA ALA A 30 6.95 8.08 4.00
C ALA A 30 7.66 8.71 5.21
N ASP A 31 8.15 7.89 6.13
CA ASP A 31 8.91 8.34 7.31
C ASP A 31 10.23 9.01 6.90
N ARG A 32 11.06 8.36 6.08
CA ARG A 32 12.32 8.92 5.56
C ARG A 32 12.14 10.23 4.80
N MET A 33 10.98 10.41 4.15
CA MET A 33 10.66 11.59 3.36
C MET A 33 9.92 12.68 4.16
N GLY A 34 9.60 12.43 5.44
CA GLY A 34 8.81 13.34 6.26
C GLY A 34 7.40 13.59 5.72
N TRP A 35 6.79 12.59 5.07
CA TRP A 35 5.45 12.66 4.52
C TRP A 35 4.40 12.25 5.56
N THR A 36 3.23 12.87 5.48
CA THR A 36 2.09 12.51 6.32
C THR A 36 1.15 11.61 5.54
N ILE A 37 0.97 10.38 5.99
CA ILE A 37 0.01 9.46 5.39
C ILE A 37 -1.40 9.88 5.82
N ALA A 38 -2.22 10.29 4.87
CA ALA A 38 -3.58 10.78 5.09
C ALA A 38 -4.63 9.67 4.99
N ALA A 39 -4.33 8.59 4.26
CA ALA A 39 -5.21 7.44 4.08
C ALA A 39 -4.43 6.24 3.53
N VAL A 40 -4.92 5.04 3.84
CA VAL A 40 -4.38 3.77 3.35
C VAL A 40 -5.55 2.93 2.83
N TRP A 41 -5.43 2.40 1.62
CA TRP A 41 -6.41 1.52 0.99
C TRP A 41 -5.74 0.21 0.56
N THR A 42 -6.43 -0.91 0.78
CA THR A 42 -5.87 -2.24 0.55
C THR A 42 -6.86 -3.17 -0.14
N ASP A 43 -6.42 -3.84 -1.19
CA ASP A 43 -7.20 -4.91 -1.83
C ASP A 43 -6.54 -6.27 -1.56
N GLU A 44 -7.16 -7.05 -0.68
CA GLU A 44 -6.79 -8.43 -0.40
C GLU A 44 -7.72 -9.40 -1.13
N GLY A 45 -7.15 -10.27 -1.98
CA GLY A 45 -7.91 -11.36 -2.60
C GLY A 45 -8.75 -10.99 -3.83
N ILE A 46 -8.67 -9.75 -4.32
CA ILE A 46 -9.24 -9.39 -5.63
C ILE A 46 -8.27 -9.86 -6.72
N SER A 47 -8.54 -11.06 -7.25
CA SER A 47 -7.97 -11.50 -8.52
C SER A 47 -8.35 -10.49 -9.59
N GLY A 48 -7.37 -9.73 -10.11
CA GLY A 48 -7.59 -8.73 -11.17
C GLY A 48 -8.12 -9.30 -12.49
N SER A 49 -8.22 -10.63 -12.61
CA SER A 49 -8.83 -11.30 -13.76
C SER A 49 -10.36 -11.24 -13.78
N LYS A 50 -11.01 -10.80 -12.69
CA LYS A 50 -12.43 -10.41 -12.69
C LYS A 50 -12.47 -8.90 -12.51
N GLY A 51 -12.58 -8.20 -13.63
CA GLY A 51 -12.60 -6.75 -13.71
C GLY A 51 -13.67 -6.11 -12.80
N ARG A 52 -13.45 -4.83 -12.50
CA ARG A 52 -14.37 -3.97 -11.75
C ARG A 52 -15.68 -3.76 -12.50
#